data_AF-T0RED3-F1
#
_entry.id   AF-T0RED3-F1
#
_cell.length_a   1.000
_cell.length_b   1.000
_cell.length_c   1.000
_cell.angle_alpha   90.00
_cell.angle_beta   90.00
_cell.angle_gamma   90.00
#
_symmetry.space_group_name_H-M   'P 1'
#
loop_
_entity.id
_entity.type
_entity.pdbx_description
1 polymer ?
#
loop_
_entity_poly.entity_id
_entity_poly.type
_entity_poly.pdbx_seq_one_letter_code
_entity_poly.pdbx_strand_id
1 'polypeptide(L)'
;MKTALVLVTTFLSLSSFAQTLFSQCYNYSYATDNVYEDRFNVTVKTNDEGFDALVEKKMWDLLLKDYVTVLETPKDIALGSSVEKKGNLRFVIKVNLSDYTRGENLIEVLNSLPSVMVSCRYKLN
;
A
#
# COMPACT_ATOMS: atom_id res chain seq x y z
N MET A 1 20.54 -59.27 -1.49
CA MET A 1 20.77 -58.04 -0.72
C MET A 1 19.90 -56.95 -1.36
N LYS A 2 18.86 -56.49 -0.67
CA LYS A 2 17.94 -55.44 -1.17
C LYS A 2 18.40 -54.11 -0.56
N THR A 3 18.97 -53.25 -1.39
CA THR A 3 19.32 -51.87 -1.03
C THR A 3 18.03 -51.06 -0.92
N ALA A 4 17.69 -50.66 0.31
CA ALA A 4 16.63 -49.70 0.54
C ALA A 4 17.15 -48.31 0.15
N LEU A 5 16.64 -47.76 -0.95
CA LEU A 5 16.85 -46.38 -1.35
C LEU A 5 16.05 -45.50 -0.37
N VAL A 6 16.72 -44.89 0.60
CA VAL A 6 16.11 -43.91 1.49
C VAL A 6 15.96 -42.61 0.70
N LEU A 7 14.73 -42.34 0.25
CA LEU A 7 14.34 -41.09 -0.39
C LEU A 7 14.27 -40.01 0.71
N VAL A 8 15.33 -39.25 0.88
CA VAL A 8 15.32 -38.05 1.74
C VAL A 8 14.57 -36.96 0.98
N THR A 9 13.26 -36.86 1.20
CA THR A 9 12.48 -35.68 0.79
C THR A 9 12.86 -34.53 1.70
N THR A 10 13.78 -33.69 1.24
CA THR A 10 14.00 -32.36 1.81
C THR A 10 12.73 -31.55 1.59
N PHE A 11 11.87 -31.49 2.62
CA PHE A 11 10.90 -30.42 2.75
C PHE A 11 11.67 -29.12 2.94
N LEU A 12 12.05 -28.48 1.83
CA LEU A 12 12.34 -27.05 1.80
C LEU A 12 11.03 -26.36 2.19
N SER A 13 10.85 -26.12 3.48
CA SER A 13 9.88 -25.18 3.99
C SER A 13 10.31 -23.80 3.49
N LEU A 14 9.88 -23.47 2.27
CA LEU A 14 9.84 -22.10 1.79
C LEU A 14 8.98 -21.33 2.81
N SER A 15 9.65 -20.69 3.75
CA SER A 15 9.07 -19.64 4.55
C SER A 15 8.71 -18.56 3.54
N SER A 16 7.46 -18.57 3.06
CA SER A 16 6.94 -17.46 2.28
C SER A 16 6.84 -16.28 3.23
N PHE A 17 7.93 -15.53 3.37
CA PHE A 17 7.85 -14.20 3.94
C PHE A 17 6.79 -13.47 3.13
N ALA A 18 5.67 -13.11 3.78
CA ALA A 18 4.60 -12.39 3.10
C ALA A 18 5.20 -11.12 2.52
N GLN A 19 5.30 -11.06 1.19
CA GLN A 19 5.83 -9.89 0.50
C GLN A 19 4.91 -8.71 0.80
N THR A 20 5.48 -7.59 1.24
CA THR A 20 4.71 -6.36 1.48
C THR A 20 4.03 -5.89 0.19
N LEU A 21 2.92 -5.18 0.28
CA LEU A 21 2.27 -4.55 -0.86
C LEU A 21 3.23 -3.61 -1.59
N PHE A 22 4.06 -2.86 -0.85
CA PHE A 22 5.11 -2.03 -1.45
C PHE A 22 6.04 -2.85 -2.34
N SER A 23 6.63 -3.92 -1.79
CA SER A 23 7.54 -4.80 -2.52
C SER A 23 6.84 -5.50 -3.68
N GLN A 24 5.53 -5.82 -3.56
CA GLN A 24 4.75 -6.38 -4.67
C GLN A 24 4.63 -5.38 -5.83
N CYS A 25 4.24 -4.14 -5.56
CA CYS A 25 4.11 -3.11 -6.60
C CYS A 25 5.47 -2.76 -7.24
N TYR A 26 6.52 -2.64 -6.44
CA TYR A 26 7.88 -2.35 -6.91
C TYR A 26 8.45 -3.47 -7.80
N ASN A 27 8.27 -4.74 -7.40
CA ASN A 27 8.72 -5.85 -8.23
C ASN A 27 7.87 -5.99 -9.50
N TYR A 28 6.56 -5.69 -9.43
CA TYR A 28 5.68 -5.71 -10.60
C TYR A 28 5.99 -4.60 -11.61
N SER A 29 6.34 -3.39 -11.16
CA SER A 29 6.79 -2.31 -12.06
C SER A 29 8.07 -2.71 -12.77
N TYR A 30 9.05 -3.25 -12.04
CA TYR A 30 10.31 -3.67 -12.63
C TYR A 30 10.12 -4.81 -13.65
N ALA A 31 9.19 -5.73 -13.38
CA ALA A 31 8.93 -6.88 -14.25
C ALA A 31 8.09 -6.56 -15.50
N THR A 32 7.15 -5.62 -15.40
CA THR A 32 6.12 -5.43 -16.45
C THR A 32 6.06 -4.03 -17.03
N ASP A 33 6.67 -3.05 -16.38
CA ASP A 33 6.57 -1.62 -16.67
C ASP A 33 5.14 -1.03 -16.62
N ASN A 34 4.14 -1.81 -16.24
CA ASN A 34 2.71 -1.42 -16.28
C ASN A 34 2.23 -0.65 -15.05
N VAL A 35 3.03 -0.60 -13.97
CA VAL A 35 2.72 0.18 -12.76
C VAL A 35 3.86 1.13 -12.45
N TYR A 36 3.56 2.23 -11.75
CA TYR A 36 4.58 3.06 -11.16
C TYR A 36 5.15 2.37 -9.91
N GLU A 37 6.47 2.24 -9.87
CA GLU A 37 7.25 1.69 -8.75
C GLU A 37 7.04 2.42 -7.42
N ASP A 38 6.67 3.70 -7.48
CA ASP A 38 6.66 4.60 -6.35
C ASP A 38 5.31 5.30 -6.12
N ARG A 39 4.25 4.92 -6.86
CA ARG A 39 2.91 5.53 -6.74
C ARG A 39 1.85 4.52 -6.36
N PHE A 40 0.97 4.94 -5.47
CA PHE A 40 -0.07 4.12 -4.90
C PHE A 40 -1.42 4.84 -4.95
N ASN A 41 -2.48 4.09 -5.22
CA ASN A 41 -3.83 4.55 -4.98
C ASN A 41 -4.18 4.26 -3.52
N VAL A 42 -4.66 5.26 -2.79
CA VAL A 42 -5.22 5.09 -1.44
C VAL A 42 -6.71 5.34 -1.54
N THR A 43 -7.51 4.30 -1.32
CA THR A 43 -8.97 4.38 -1.32
C THR A 43 -9.48 4.30 0.11
N VAL A 44 -10.20 5.32 0.54
CA VAL A 44 -10.88 5.36 1.85
C VAL A 44 -12.36 5.16 1.63
N LYS A 45 -12.95 4.20 2.33
CA LYS A 45 -14.40 4.01 2.40
C LYS A 45 -14.94 4.76 3.60
N THR A 46 -15.71 5.81 3.35
CA THR A 46 -16.44 6.52 4.41
C THR A 46 -17.86 5.98 4.52
N ASN A 47 -18.41 5.99 5.73
CA ASN A 47 -19.78 5.53 6.00
C ASN A 47 -20.75 6.73 6.04
N ASP A 48 -21.99 6.49 6.47
CA ASP A 48 -22.98 7.56 6.61
C ASP A 48 -22.67 8.60 7.70
N GLU A 49 -21.78 8.27 8.62
CA GLU A 49 -21.27 9.14 9.68
C GLU A 49 -19.99 9.88 9.23
N GLY A 50 -19.51 9.63 8.00
CA GLY A 50 -18.32 10.25 7.43
C GLY A 50 -17.08 9.37 7.54
N PHE A 51 -15.91 10.00 7.58
CA PHE A 51 -14.66 9.31 7.83
C PHE A 51 -14.44 9.18 9.35
N ASP A 52 -14.17 7.96 9.84
CA ASP A 52 -13.77 7.75 11.24
C ASP A 52 -12.62 8.70 11.61
N ALA A 53 -12.85 9.56 12.61
CA ALA A 53 -11.93 10.64 12.95
C ALA A 53 -10.55 10.14 13.43
N LEU A 54 -10.48 8.95 14.05
CA LEU A 54 -9.21 8.37 14.51
C LEU A 54 -8.41 7.82 13.32
N VAL A 55 -9.09 7.16 12.38
CA VAL A 55 -8.47 6.70 11.14
C VAL A 55 -8.03 7.87 10.28
N GLU A 56 -8.90 8.88 10.14
CA GLU A 56 -8.62 10.09 9.39
C GLU A 56 -7.35 10.77 9.90
N LYS A 57 -7.27 11.01 11.21
CA LYS A 57 -6.09 11.62 11.83
C LYS A 57 -4.82 10.81 11.54
N LYS A 58 -4.86 9.49 11.75
CA LYS A 58 -3.72 8.60 11.47
C LYS A 58 -3.32 8.63 10.00
N MET A 59 -4.29 8.64 9.10
CA MET A 59 -4.03 8.72 7.67
C MET A 59 -3.33 10.04 7.34
N TRP A 60 -3.84 11.17 7.81
CA TRP A 60 -3.21 12.48 7.57
C TRP A 60 -1.80 12.56 8.15
N ASP A 61 -1.58 12.05 9.35
CA ASP A 61 -0.24 12.00 9.98
C ASP A 61 0.78 11.22 9.13
N LEU A 62 0.33 10.21 8.36
CA LEU A 62 1.16 9.44 7.43
C LEU A 62 1.34 10.17 6.09
N LEU A 63 0.27 10.73 5.53
CA LEU A 63 0.30 11.38 4.22
C LEU A 63 1.04 12.72 4.20
N LEU A 64 1.19 13.36 5.36
CA LEU A 64 1.91 14.63 5.53
C LEU A 64 3.39 14.44 5.91
N LYS A 65 3.93 13.21 5.82
CA LYS A 65 5.36 12.96 6.02
C LYS A 65 6.19 13.53 4.86
N ASP A 66 7.42 13.93 5.17
CA ASP A 66 8.39 14.55 4.26
C ASP A 66 8.81 13.64 3.09
N TYR A 67 8.75 12.33 3.28
CA TYR A 67 9.05 11.33 2.24
C TYR A 67 7.82 10.88 1.42
N VAL A 68 6.67 11.55 1.60
CA VAL A 68 5.44 11.31 0.85
C VAL A 68 5.04 12.58 0.10
N THR A 69 4.56 12.41 -1.13
CA THR A 69 3.93 13.49 -1.90
C THR A 69 2.53 13.05 -2.31
N VAL A 70 1.51 13.81 -1.91
CA VAL A 70 0.15 13.57 -2.41
C VAL A 70 0.02 14.19 -3.79
N LEU A 71 -0.22 13.36 -4.80
CA LEU A 71 -0.33 13.76 -6.21
C LEU A 71 -1.77 14.12 -6.60
N GLU A 72 -2.75 13.36 -6.11
CA GLU A 72 -4.17 13.56 -6.42
C GLU A 72 -4.98 13.46 -5.12
N THR A 73 -5.90 14.39 -4.93
CA THR A 73 -6.91 14.35 -3.85
C THR A 73 -8.31 14.27 -4.47
N PRO A 74 -9.30 13.72 -3.73
CA PRO A 74 -10.69 13.87 -4.11
C PRO A 74 -11.05 15.35 -4.23
N LYS A 75 -11.89 15.67 -5.21
CA LYS A 75 -12.43 17.02 -5.39
C LYS A 75 -13.06 17.50 -4.07
N ASP A 76 -12.74 18.75 -3.72
CA ASP A 76 -13.23 19.49 -2.55
C ASP A 76 -12.72 18.99 -1.19
N ILE A 77 -11.63 18.22 -1.17
CA ILE A 77 -10.92 17.84 0.06
C ILE A 77 -9.52 18.45 0.06
N ALA A 78 -9.23 19.25 1.09
CA ALA A 78 -7.89 19.77 1.35
C ALA A 78 -7.07 18.74 2.17
N LEU A 79 -5.76 18.77 2.01
CA LEU A 79 -4.87 17.91 2.79
C LEU A 79 -4.95 18.32 4.27
N GLY A 80 -5.16 17.33 5.15
CA GLY A 80 -5.23 17.54 6.60
C GLY A 80 -6.53 18.20 7.09
N SER A 81 -7.50 18.47 6.22
CA SER A 81 -8.83 18.93 6.63
C SER A 81 -9.74 17.75 6.98
N SER A 82 -10.73 17.99 7.84
CA SER A 82 -11.76 17.01 8.15
C SER A 82 -12.56 16.61 6.89
N VAL A 83 -12.84 15.32 6.77
CA VAL A 83 -13.52 14.73 5.62
C VAL A 83 -14.95 14.32 5.99
N GLU A 84 -15.90 15.15 5.60
CA GLU A 84 -17.34 14.89 5.80
C GLU A 84 -18.00 14.18 4.60
N LYS A 85 -17.21 13.91 3.55
CA LYS A 85 -17.72 13.33 2.30
C LYS A 85 -18.00 11.84 2.42
N LYS A 86 -19.15 11.42 1.90
CA LYS A 86 -19.61 10.02 1.87
C LYS A 86 -19.10 9.28 0.64
N GLY A 87 -18.81 7.98 0.80
CA GLY A 87 -18.45 7.07 -0.28
C GLY A 87 -16.97 6.74 -0.37
N ASN A 88 -16.52 6.40 -1.59
CA ASN A 88 -15.13 6.01 -1.84
C ASN A 88 -14.30 7.24 -2.23
N LEU A 89 -13.37 7.62 -1.36
CA LEU A 89 -12.44 8.71 -1.58
C LEU A 89 -11.13 8.14 -2.10
N ARG A 90 -10.66 8.64 -3.25
CA ARG A 90 -9.43 8.17 -3.86
C ARG A 90 -8.37 9.26 -3.82
N PHE A 91 -7.24 8.92 -3.24
CA PHE A 91 -6.01 9.70 -3.27
C PHE A 91 -4.99 8.96 -4.13
N VAL A 92 -4.06 9.71 -4.72
CA VAL A 92 -2.84 9.14 -5.30
C VAL A 92 -1.66 9.73 -4.57
N ILE A 93 -0.79 8.86 -4.09
CA ILE A 93 0.41 9.26 -3.35
C ILE A 93 1.64 8.74 -4.07
N LYS A 94 2.74 9.47 -3.90
CA LYS A 94 4.08 9.07 -4.31
C LYS A 94 4.94 8.95 -3.07
N VAL A 95 5.74 7.89 -3.01
CA VAL A 95 6.68 7.64 -1.92
C VAL A 95 8.10 7.82 -2.44
N ASN A 96 8.99 8.46 -1.68
CA ASN A 96 10.38 8.61 -2.10
C ASN A 96 11.15 7.27 -1.98
N LEU A 97 11.59 6.73 -3.12
CA LEU A 97 12.34 5.46 -3.18
C LEU A 97 13.73 5.53 -2.53
N SER A 98 14.32 6.72 -2.36
CA SER A 98 15.58 6.84 -1.60
C SER A 98 15.41 6.43 -0.13
N ASP A 99 14.17 6.26 0.31
CA ASP A 99 13.76 5.97 1.67
C ASP A 99 12.85 4.72 1.72
N TYR A 100 13.32 3.67 1.04
CA TYR A 100 12.58 2.43 0.81
C TYR A 100 11.91 1.89 2.09
N THR A 101 12.65 1.78 3.20
CA THR A 101 12.13 1.20 4.44
C THR A 101 11.00 2.02 5.06
N ARG A 102 11.11 3.35 5.10
CA ARG A 102 10.01 4.19 5.61
C ARG A 102 8.83 4.19 4.65
N GLY A 103 9.10 4.13 3.35
CA GLY A 103 8.09 3.99 2.32
C GLY A 103 7.27 2.70 2.43
N GLU A 104 7.96 1.57 2.53
CA GLU A 104 7.36 0.25 2.72
C GLU A 104 6.50 0.22 3.99
N ASN A 105 7.07 0.63 5.12
CA ASN A 105 6.32 0.67 6.38
C ASN A 105 5.09 1.57 6.30
N LEU A 106 5.18 2.73 5.63
CA LEU A 106 4.04 3.64 5.45
C LEU A 106 2.91 2.98 4.65
N ILE A 107 3.23 2.29 3.56
CA ILE A 107 2.23 1.61 2.74
C ILE A 107 1.55 0.48 3.52
N GLU A 108 2.31 -0.31 4.27
CA GLU A 108 1.74 -1.37 5.12
C GLU A 108 0.87 -0.82 6.24
N VAL A 109 1.31 0.25 6.91
CA VAL A 109 0.51 0.88 7.97
C VAL A 109 -0.77 1.48 7.38
N LEU A 110 -0.69 2.21 6.26
CA LEU A 110 -1.88 2.74 5.58
C LEU A 110 -2.85 1.63 5.20
N ASN A 111 -2.36 0.52 4.64
CA ASN A 111 -3.20 -0.61 4.22
C ASN A 111 -3.76 -1.42 5.41
N SER A 112 -3.20 -1.27 6.60
CA SER A 112 -3.71 -1.85 7.85
C SER A 112 -4.78 -1.00 8.54
N LEU A 113 -4.93 0.28 8.15
CA LEU A 113 -5.95 1.15 8.72
C LEU A 113 -7.35 0.67 8.30
N PRO A 114 -8.33 0.63 9.23
CA PRO A 114 -9.66 0.19 8.88
C PRO A 114 -10.28 1.13 7.83
N SER A 115 -11.01 0.55 6.88
CA SER A 115 -11.64 1.25 5.77
C SER A 115 -10.68 1.93 4.78
N VAL A 116 -9.37 1.75 4.92
CA VAL A 116 -8.36 2.18 3.95
C VAL A 116 -7.90 0.98 3.14
N MET A 117 -7.79 1.16 1.83
CA MET A 117 -7.26 0.17 0.90
C MET A 117 -6.16 0.82 0.07
N VAL A 118 -4.99 0.21 0.02
CA VAL A 118 -3.89 0.66 -0.83
C VAL A 118 -3.70 -0.29 -2.00
N SER A 119 -3.39 0.24 -3.19
CA SER A 119 -3.08 -0.58 -4.36
C SER A 119 -2.06 0.09 -5.28
N CYS A 120 -1.39 -0.70 -6.11
CA CYS A 120 -0.44 -0.19 -7.10
C CYS A 120 -1.12 0.79 -8.07
N ARG A 121 -0.43 1.87 -8.45
CA ARG A 121 -0.91 2.76 -9.51
C ARG A 121 -0.45 2.24 -10.87
N TYR A 122 -1.41 1.82 -11.69
CA TYR A 122 -1.15 1.44 -13.08
C TYR A 122 -0.87 2.67 -13.94
N LYS A 123 0.08 2.52 -14.87
CA LYS A 123 0.25 3.44 -16.00
C LYS A 123 -0.90 3.14 -16.94
N LEU A 124 -1.84 4.07 -17.11
CA LEU A 124 -2.87 3.92 -18.12
C LEU A 124 -2.16 4.04 -19.48
N ASN A 125 -2.10 2.95 -20.23
CA ASN A 125 -1.67 2.93 -21.62
C ASN A 125 -2.75 3.52 -22.53
#